data_AF-A0A183MDS1-F1
#
_entry.id   AF-A0A183MDS1-F1
#
_cell.length_a   1.000
_cell.length_b   1.000
_cell.length_c   1.000
_cell.angle_alpha   90.00
_cell.angle_beta   90.00
_cell.angle_gamma   90.00
#
_symmetry.space_group_name_H-M   'P 1'
#
loop_
_entity.id
_entity.type
_entity.pdbx_description
1 polymer ?
#
loop_
_entity_poly.entity_id
_entity_poly.type
_entity_poly.pdbx_seq_one_letter_code
_entity_poly.pdbx_strand_id
1 'polypeptide(L)'
;GVRSSPDSVNRLDPTRVVTFRVPHNAAVQIYDYKNKRARVEFGPNLAMLGPDEQFTRLSLSGGKPKKPNVIKSLCLLLGPDFCTDVVIVETADHARLSLQLSYNWVFDVSPSCSAADAAKLFSVPDFVGDACKAIASRVRGTVASVQFDDFHKVRFIILQSSGFIGSVH
;
A
#
# COMPACT_ATOMS: atom_id res chain seq x y z
N GLY A 1 9.72 -47.28 -4.32
CA GLY A 1 9.75 -45.86 -3.89
C GLY A 1 10.40 -45.05 -4.98
N VAL A 2 9.61 -44.30 -5.75
CA VAL A 2 10.11 -43.47 -6.84
C VAL A 2 10.68 -42.19 -6.23
N ARG A 3 11.98 -41.96 -6.43
CA ARG A 3 12.66 -40.71 -6.08
C ARG A 3 12.16 -39.63 -7.05
N SER A 4 11.42 -38.66 -6.54
CA SER A 4 11.15 -37.41 -7.27
C SER A 4 12.45 -36.63 -7.42
N SER A 5 12.85 -36.38 -8.65
CA SER A 5 14.02 -35.58 -9.03
C SER A 5 13.86 -34.10 -8.62
N PRO A 6 14.94 -33.37 -8.29
CA PRO A 6 14.84 -32.04 -7.66
C PRO A 6 14.62 -30.86 -8.61
N ASP A 7 14.64 -31.03 -9.95
CA ASP A 7 14.81 -29.91 -10.88
C ASP A 7 13.77 -29.82 -12.01
N SER A 8 12.48 -29.89 -11.70
CA SER A 8 11.45 -29.38 -12.62
C SER A 8 11.20 -27.91 -12.33
N VAL A 9 12.10 -27.04 -12.80
CA VAL A 9 11.72 -25.65 -13.06
C VAL A 9 10.59 -25.74 -14.08
N ASN A 10 9.34 -25.59 -13.64
CA ASN A 10 8.16 -25.59 -14.48
C ASN A 10 8.39 -24.62 -15.63
N ARG A 11 8.74 -25.14 -16.82
CA ARG A 11 8.79 -24.35 -18.05
C ARG A 11 7.39 -23.79 -18.25
N LEU A 12 7.24 -22.48 -18.09
CA LEU A 12 6.01 -21.79 -18.40
C LEU A 12 5.69 -22.03 -19.87
N ASP A 13 4.56 -22.65 -20.14
CA ASP A 13 4.04 -22.83 -21.49
C ASP A 13 3.57 -21.46 -22.00
N PRO A 14 4.23 -20.86 -23.00
CA PRO A 14 3.90 -19.53 -23.49
C PRO A 14 2.58 -19.48 -24.26
N THR A 15 2.00 -20.63 -24.63
CA THR A 15 0.72 -20.71 -25.34
C THR A 15 -0.49 -20.74 -24.41
N ARG A 16 -0.27 -21.03 -23.13
CA ARG A 16 -1.32 -21.11 -22.12
C ARG A 16 -1.73 -19.70 -21.68
N VAL A 17 -3.04 -19.48 -21.58
CA VAL A 17 -3.59 -18.22 -21.05
C VAL A 17 -3.03 -17.94 -19.65
N VAL A 18 -2.55 -16.72 -19.45
CA VAL A 18 -2.03 -16.27 -18.16
C VAL A 18 -3.21 -15.94 -17.24
N THR A 19 -3.28 -16.64 -16.12
CA THR A 19 -4.35 -16.46 -15.12
C THR A 19 -3.76 -16.10 -13.77
N PHE A 20 -4.44 -15.23 -13.02
CA PHE A 20 -4.06 -14.85 -11.67
C PHE A 20 -5.28 -14.92 -10.75
N ARG A 21 -5.15 -15.64 -9.62
CA ARG A 21 -6.21 -15.69 -8.60
C ARG A 21 -6.11 -14.43 -7.74
N VAL A 22 -7.08 -13.53 -7.88
CA VAL A 22 -7.15 -12.33 -7.07
C VAL A 22 -7.58 -12.73 -5.65
N PRO A 23 -6.78 -12.43 -4.62
CA PRO A 23 -7.13 -12.73 -3.23
C PRO A 23 -8.42 -12.04 -2.80
N HIS A 24 -9.03 -12.54 -1.72
CA HIS A 24 -10.11 -11.80 -1.07
C HIS A 24 -9.63 -10.40 -0.68
N ASN A 25 -10.52 -9.42 -0.81
CA ASN A 25 -10.26 -8.06 -0.37
C ASN A 25 -9.03 -7.42 -1.04
N ALA A 26 -8.83 -7.78 -2.30
CA ALA A 26 -7.77 -7.27 -3.15
C ALA A 26 -8.34 -6.89 -4.51
N ALA A 27 -7.64 -6.00 -5.20
CA ALA A 27 -7.94 -5.61 -6.56
C ALA A 27 -6.69 -5.78 -7.44
N VAL A 28 -6.89 -6.07 -8.71
CA VAL A 28 -5.82 -6.13 -9.72
C VAL A 28 -6.22 -5.24 -10.89
N GLN A 29 -5.26 -4.47 -11.40
CA GLN A 29 -5.45 -3.68 -12.61
C GLN A 29 -4.83 -4.40 -13.80
N ILE A 30 -5.61 -4.50 -14.88
CA ILE A 30 -5.21 -5.08 -16.16
C ILE A 30 -5.26 -3.96 -17.20
N TYR A 31 -4.18 -3.80 -17.96
CA TYR A 31 -4.07 -2.80 -19.01
C TYR A 31 -4.01 -3.47 -20.38
N ASP A 32 -4.94 -3.12 -21.26
CA ASP A 32 -4.96 -3.49 -22.67
C ASP A 32 -4.17 -2.44 -23.48
N TYR A 33 -3.02 -2.82 -24.00
CA TYR A 33 -2.15 -1.92 -24.76
C TYR A 33 -2.69 -1.60 -26.15
N LYS A 34 -3.48 -2.50 -26.74
CA LYS A 34 -4.05 -2.33 -28.08
C LYS A 34 -5.20 -1.34 -28.06
N ASN A 35 -6.12 -1.50 -27.11
CA ASN A 35 -7.30 -0.63 -26.98
C ASN A 35 -7.05 0.57 -26.05
N LYS A 36 -5.89 0.64 -25.39
CA LYS A 36 -5.52 1.67 -24.40
C LYS A 36 -6.56 1.80 -23.27
N ARG A 37 -7.07 0.67 -22.80
CA ARG A 37 -8.10 0.59 -21.75
C ARG A 37 -7.56 -0.14 -20.53
N ALA A 38 -7.87 0.39 -19.36
CA ALA A 38 -7.62 -0.28 -18.10
C ALA A 38 -8.92 -0.85 -17.56
N ARG A 39 -8.88 -2.07 -17.00
CA ARG A 39 -9.96 -2.65 -16.20
C ARG A 39 -9.42 -3.11 -14.86
N VAL A 40 -10.28 -3.11 -13.86
CA VAL A 40 -9.95 -3.53 -12.50
C VAL A 40 -10.80 -4.74 -12.16
N GLU A 41 -10.16 -5.79 -11.67
CA GLU A 41 -10.79 -7.02 -11.23
C GLU A 41 -10.68 -7.11 -9.71
N PHE A 42 -11.82 -7.20 -9.03
CA PHE A 42 -11.89 -7.38 -7.58
C PHE A 42 -11.90 -8.87 -7.24
N GLY A 43 -11.27 -9.23 -6.12
CA GLY A 43 -11.31 -10.59 -5.61
C GLY A 43 -12.48 -10.84 -4.64
N PRO A 44 -12.82 -12.12 -4.40
CA PRO A 44 -12.17 -13.32 -4.92
C PRO A 44 -12.62 -13.65 -6.35
N ASN A 45 -11.72 -13.57 -7.32
CA ASN A 45 -12.01 -13.89 -8.72
C ASN A 45 -10.74 -14.38 -9.43
N LEU A 46 -10.91 -15.14 -10.52
CA LEU A 46 -9.82 -15.54 -11.39
C LEU A 46 -9.69 -14.52 -12.54
N ALA A 47 -8.68 -13.66 -12.46
CA ALA A 47 -8.34 -12.74 -13.54
C ALA A 47 -7.63 -13.50 -14.67
N MET A 48 -8.11 -13.34 -15.90
CA MET A 48 -7.53 -13.93 -17.11
C MET A 48 -7.13 -12.81 -18.06
N LEU A 49 -5.90 -12.86 -18.56
CA LEU A 49 -5.41 -11.90 -19.55
C LEU A 49 -5.88 -12.27 -20.96
N GLY A 50 -6.35 -11.28 -21.70
CA GLY A 50 -6.47 -11.32 -23.15
C GLY A 50 -5.11 -11.23 -23.85
N PRO A 51 -5.07 -11.38 -25.19
CA PRO A 51 -3.82 -11.46 -25.96
C PRO A 51 -2.88 -10.24 -25.81
N ASP A 52 -3.45 -9.04 -25.70
CA ASP A 52 -2.72 -7.76 -25.62
C ASP A 52 -2.82 -7.11 -24.22
N GLU A 53 -3.30 -7.86 -23.23
CA GLU A 53 -3.48 -7.40 -21.85
C GLU A 53 -2.26 -7.74 -20.98
N GLN A 54 -1.93 -6.86 -20.04
CA GLN A 54 -0.91 -7.11 -19.02
C GLN A 54 -1.41 -6.71 -17.64
N PHE A 55 -0.94 -7.43 -16.62
CA PHE A 55 -1.11 -7.00 -15.24
C PHE A 55 -0.27 -5.76 -14.95
N THR A 56 -0.88 -4.76 -14.31
CA THR A 56 -0.16 -3.60 -13.82
C THR A 56 0.58 -3.98 -12.54
N ARG A 57 1.91 -3.87 -12.57
CA ARG A 57 2.75 -4.15 -11.40
C ARG A 57 2.75 -2.96 -10.46
N LEU A 58 2.42 -3.21 -9.20
CA LEU A 58 2.51 -2.26 -8.10
C LEU A 58 3.91 -2.30 -7.48
N SER A 59 4.38 -1.12 -7.08
CA SER A 59 5.68 -0.93 -6.42
C SER A 59 5.47 -0.06 -5.19
N LEU A 60 5.25 -0.70 -4.05
CA LEU A 60 4.86 -0.05 -2.81
C LEU A 60 6.08 0.16 -1.89
N SER A 61 6.00 1.23 -1.09
CA SER A 61 6.96 1.52 -0.03
C SER A 61 6.91 0.49 1.09
N GLY A 62 8.09 0.13 1.61
CA GLY A 62 8.24 -0.86 2.68
C GLY A 62 9.39 -0.53 3.62
N GLY A 63 9.52 -1.29 4.71
CA GLY A 63 10.57 -1.10 5.72
C GLY A 63 10.26 -0.03 6.78
N LYS A 64 11.25 0.20 7.64
CA LYS A 64 11.29 1.19 8.73
C LYS A 64 12.72 1.78 8.80
N PRO A 65 12.94 3.06 8.46
CA PRO A 65 11.98 3.99 7.87
C PRO A 65 11.48 3.51 6.50
N LYS A 66 10.33 4.02 6.05
CA LYS A 66 9.74 3.68 4.74
C LYS A 66 10.71 4.00 3.60
N LYS A 67 10.97 3.00 2.77
CA LYS A 67 11.77 3.10 1.54
C LYS A 67 10.87 2.81 0.34
N PRO A 68 10.96 3.59 -0.75
CA PRO A 68 10.20 3.36 -1.96
C PRO A 68 10.61 2.07 -2.66
N ASN A 69 9.69 1.49 -3.44
CA ASN A 69 9.95 0.35 -4.34
C ASN A 69 10.46 -0.94 -3.66
N VAL A 70 10.08 -1.18 -2.40
CA VAL A 70 10.49 -2.38 -1.65
C VAL A 70 9.56 -3.56 -1.94
N ILE A 71 8.25 -3.31 -1.97
CA ILE A 71 7.24 -4.35 -2.13
C ILE A 71 6.75 -4.34 -3.57
N LYS A 72 6.94 -5.45 -4.28
CA LYS A 72 6.45 -5.63 -5.65
C LYS A 72 5.26 -6.59 -5.62
N SER A 73 4.10 -6.14 -6.08
CA SER A 73 2.87 -6.94 -6.08
C SER A 73 2.11 -6.77 -7.38
N LEU A 74 1.30 -7.76 -7.73
CA LEU A 74 0.31 -7.67 -8.80
C LEU A 74 -1.06 -7.23 -8.29
N CYS A 75 -1.32 -7.41 -6.99
CA CYS A 75 -2.59 -7.08 -6.36
C CYS A 75 -2.42 -5.99 -5.31
N LEU A 76 -3.39 -5.08 -5.27
CA LEU A 76 -3.57 -4.07 -4.25
C LEU A 76 -4.44 -4.66 -3.15
N LEU A 77 -3.92 -4.75 -1.93
CA LEU A 77 -4.74 -5.13 -0.77
C LEU A 77 -5.61 -3.93 -0.36
N LEU A 78 -6.91 -4.14 -0.20
CA LEU A 78 -7.87 -3.07 0.10
C LEU A 78 -7.99 -2.79 1.61
N GLY A 79 -7.43 -3.66 2.47
CA GLY A 79 -7.52 -3.52 3.92
C GLY A 79 -8.89 -3.91 4.49
N PRO A 80 -9.04 -4.10 5.81
CA PRO A 80 -8.29 -3.41 6.83
C PRO A 80 -6.88 -3.97 7.01
N ASP A 81 -5.91 -3.07 7.06
CA ASP A 81 -4.51 -3.38 7.32
C ASP A 81 -3.85 -2.19 8.04
N PHE A 82 -2.60 -2.34 8.47
CA PHE A 82 -1.85 -1.27 9.11
C PHE A 82 -0.46 -1.12 8.50
N CYS A 83 0.02 0.12 8.43
CA CYS A 83 1.38 0.42 8.03
C CYS A 83 2.14 1.06 9.18
N THR A 84 3.41 0.70 9.33
CA THR A 84 4.30 1.25 10.34
C THR A 84 5.47 2.00 9.71
N ASP A 85 5.87 3.09 10.31
CA ASP A 85 6.98 3.94 9.86
C ASP A 85 7.77 4.51 11.05
N VAL A 86 9.00 4.97 10.78
CA VAL A 86 9.84 5.69 11.75
C VAL A 86 10.13 7.07 11.20
N VAL A 87 9.66 8.09 11.89
CA VAL A 87 9.77 9.50 11.48
C VAL A 87 10.62 10.26 12.49
N ILE A 88 11.64 10.95 12.00
CA ILE A 88 12.44 11.87 12.81
C ILE A 88 11.76 13.24 12.79
N VAL A 89 11.53 13.80 13.96
CA VAL A 89 10.90 15.11 14.17
C VAL A 89 11.78 15.99 15.05
N GLU A 90 11.57 17.29 14.95
CA GLU A 90 12.24 18.30 15.77
C GLU A 90 11.17 19.19 16.41
N THR A 91 11.28 19.41 17.72
CA THR A 91 10.38 20.27 18.51
C THR A 91 10.79 21.74 18.45
N ALA A 92 9.97 22.64 18.98
CA ALA A 92 10.24 24.08 19.01
C ALA A 92 11.52 24.45 19.79
N ASP A 93 11.90 23.64 20.77
CA ASP A 93 13.12 23.75 21.57
C ASP A 93 14.29 22.93 21.00
N HIS A 94 14.24 22.59 19.71
CA HIS A 94 15.27 21.84 18.97
C HIS A 94 15.58 20.43 19.52
N ALA A 95 14.65 19.83 20.27
CA ALA A 95 14.78 18.44 20.67
C ALA A 95 14.43 17.53 19.48
N ARG A 96 15.35 16.61 19.13
CA ARG A 96 15.16 15.65 18.05
C ARG A 96 14.62 14.34 18.60
N LEU A 97 13.49 13.90 18.05
CA LEU A 97 12.80 12.68 18.47
C LEU A 97 12.65 11.72 17.29
N SER A 98 12.78 10.43 17.57
CA SER A 98 12.45 9.36 16.64
C SER A 98 11.10 8.77 17.03
N LEU A 99 10.08 9.01 16.22
CA LEU A 99 8.72 8.52 16.46
C LEU A 99 8.47 7.26 15.65
N GLN A 100 8.10 6.17 16.32
CA GLN A 100 7.54 5.00 15.68
C GLN A 100 6.03 5.16 15.58
N LEU A 101 5.52 5.19 14.36
CA LEU A 101 4.11 5.45 14.07
C LEU A 101 3.50 4.21 13.43
N SER A 102 2.28 3.87 13.84
CA SER A 102 1.46 2.81 13.26
C SER A 102 0.12 3.40 12.86
N TYR A 103 -0.31 3.18 11.62
CA TYR A 103 -1.55 3.72 11.07
C TYR A 103 -2.42 2.60 10.53
N ASN A 104 -3.67 2.57 10.96
CA ASN A 104 -4.68 1.69 10.38
C ASN A 104 -5.26 2.35 9.12
N TRP A 105 -5.42 1.57 8.07
CA TRP A 105 -5.98 2.04 6.81
C TRP A 105 -6.92 0.99 6.20
N VAL A 106 -7.87 1.50 5.42
CA VAL A 106 -8.81 0.72 4.62
C VAL A 106 -9.19 1.56 3.40
N PHE A 107 -9.29 0.93 2.24
CA PHE A 107 -9.83 1.58 1.05
C PHE A 107 -11.36 1.54 1.12
N ASP A 108 -11.98 2.71 1.11
CA ASP A 108 -13.43 2.85 1.07
C ASP A 108 -13.93 2.72 -0.38
N VAL A 109 -14.11 1.48 -0.84
CA VAL A 109 -14.62 1.18 -2.19
C VAL A 109 -15.64 0.05 -2.11
N SER A 110 -16.80 0.25 -2.74
CA SER A 110 -17.81 -0.80 -2.88
C SER A 110 -17.43 -1.78 -4.01
N PRO A 111 -17.66 -3.09 -3.84
CA PRO A 111 -17.40 -4.07 -4.90
C PRO A 111 -18.24 -3.84 -6.18
N SER A 112 -19.36 -3.14 -6.08
CA SER A 112 -20.25 -2.75 -7.19
C SER A 112 -19.99 -1.33 -7.71
N CYS A 113 -18.81 -0.76 -7.42
CA CYS A 113 -18.46 0.58 -7.87
C CYS A 113 -18.32 0.68 -9.40
N SER A 114 -18.43 1.90 -9.92
CA SER A 114 -18.25 2.15 -11.34
C SER A 114 -16.81 1.83 -11.78
N ALA A 115 -16.61 1.50 -13.06
CA ALA A 115 -15.27 1.28 -13.60
C ALA A 115 -14.36 2.51 -13.41
N ALA A 116 -14.93 3.72 -13.39
CA ALA A 116 -14.19 4.95 -13.15
C ALA A 116 -13.72 5.06 -11.68
N ASP A 117 -14.53 4.63 -10.72
CA ASP A 117 -14.15 4.63 -9.30
C ASP A 117 -13.12 3.53 -8.99
N ALA A 118 -13.29 2.35 -9.58
CA ALA A 118 -12.30 1.28 -9.47
C ALA A 118 -10.93 1.70 -10.02
N ALA A 119 -10.89 2.47 -11.11
CA ALA A 119 -9.63 2.99 -11.66
C ALA A 119 -8.90 3.94 -10.69
N LYS A 120 -9.62 4.67 -9.83
CA LYS A 120 -9.01 5.58 -8.84
C LYS A 120 -8.12 4.86 -7.84
N LEU A 121 -8.40 3.59 -7.54
CA LEU A 121 -7.56 2.75 -6.65
C LEU A 121 -6.12 2.65 -7.14
N PHE A 122 -5.90 2.75 -8.45
CA PHE A 122 -4.61 2.60 -9.09
C PHE A 122 -4.01 3.92 -9.58
N SER A 123 -4.67 5.06 -9.30
CA SER A 123 -4.16 6.38 -9.67
C SER A 123 -2.88 6.76 -8.92
N VAL A 124 -2.68 6.19 -7.72
CA VAL A 124 -1.50 6.43 -6.88
C VAL A 124 -0.61 5.19 -6.91
N PRO A 125 0.56 5.23 -7.61
CA PRO A 125 1.42 4.05 -7.78
C PRO A 125 1.97 3.48 -6.46
N ASP A 126 2.26 4.36 -5.50
CA ASP A 126 2.79 4.01 -4.17
C ASP A 126 1.95 4.68 -3.07
N PHE A 127 0.71 4.20 -2.90
CA PHE A 127 -0.20 4.76 -1.89
C PHE A 127 0.38 4.70 -0.46
N VAL A 128 1.14 3.65 -0.13
CA VAL A 128 1.77 3.49 1.20
C VAL A 128 2.81 4.58 1.40
N GLY A 129 3.68 4.78 0.41
CA GLY A 129 4.72 5.82 0.45
C GLY A 129 4.12 7.21 0.56
N ASP A 130 3.12 7.52 -0.27
CA ASP A 130 2.47 8.82 -0.28
C ASP A 130 1.69 9.08 1.01
N ALA A 131 0.96 8.09 1.53
CA ALA A 131 0.26 8.20 2.81
C ALA A 131 1.25 8.41 3.97
N CYS A 132 2.28 7.57 4.11
CA CYS A 132 3.28 7.72 5.16
C CYS A 132 4.02 9.06 5.05
N LYS A 133 4.36 9.52 3.84
CA LYS A 133 5.03 10.81 3.61
C LYS A 133 4.14 11.99 3.99
N ALA A 134 2.86 11.97 3.63
CA ALA A 134 1.89 13.00 3.97
C ALA A 134 1.68 13.08 5.49
N ILE A 135 1.49 11.93 6.15
CA ILE A 135 1.33 11.88 7.60
C ILE A 135 2.60 12.33 8.29
N ALA A 136 3.76 11.84 7.89
CA ALA A 136 5.05 12.27 8.45
C ALA A 136 5.26 13.78 8.31
N SER A 137 4.83 14.38 7.19
CA SER A 137 4.86 15.83 7.00
C SER A 137 3.97 16.57 7.98
N ARG A 138 2.75 16.07 8.21
CA ARG A 138 1.81 16.65 9.16
C ARG A 138 2.32 16.56 10.61
N VAL A 139 2.83 15.38 11.00
CA VAL A 139 3.42 15.16 12.32
C VAL A 139 4.62 16.07 12.54
N ARG A 140 5.54 16.18 11.57
CA ARG A 140 6.65 17.14 11.66
C ARG A 140 6.18 18.58 11.85
N GLY A 141 5.16 19.00 11.10
CA GLY A 141 4.60 20.35 11.21
C GLY A 141 3.99 20.63 12.59
N THR A 142 3.24 19.68 13.15
CA THR A 142 2.63 19.85 14.48
C THR A 142 3.68 19.81 15.59
N VAL A 143 4.64 18.88 15.54
CA VAL A 143 5.68 18.76 16.58
C VAL A 143 6.59 19.99 16.60
N ALA A 144 6.88 20.58 15.45
CA ALA A 144 7.73 21.78 15.36
C ALA A 144 7.13 23.01 16.10
N SER A 145 5.83 23.01 16.36
CA SER A 145 5.16 24.10 17.11
C SER A 145 5.05 23.88 18.63
N VAL A 146 5.49 22.72 19.13
CA VAL A 146 5.28 22.31 20.53
C VAL A 146 6.64 22.11 21.22
N GLN A 147 6.74 22.45 22.51
CA GLN A 147 7.92 22.16 23.32
C GLN A 147 8.00 20.67 23.66
N PHE A 148 9.22 20.15 23.88
CA PHE A 148 9.40 18.74 24.21
C PHE A 148 8.55 18.26 25.40
N ASP A 149 8.51 19.03 26.48
CA ASP A 149 7.83 18.64 27.72
C ASP A 149 6.30 18.50 27.51
N ASP A 150 5.69 19.42 26.77
CA ASP A 150 4.27 19.37 26.41
C ASP A 150 3.98 18.19 25.47
N PHE A 151 4.83 17.95 24.48
CA PHE A 151 4.68 16.80 23.58
C PHE A 151 4.82 15.47 24.35
N HIS A 152 5.74 15.40 25.31
CA HIS A 152 5.99 14.22 26.13
C HIS A 152 4.86 13.91 27.13
N LYS A 153 4.06 14.92 27.51
CA LYS A 153 2.86 14.75 28.33
C LYS A 153 1.65 14.29 27.52
N VAL A 154 1.57 14.66 26.24
CA VAL A 154 0.39 14.45 25.38
C VAL A 154 0.57 13.29 24.39
N ARG A 155 1.42 12.29 24.73
CA ARG A 155 1.86 11.18 23.83
C ARG A 155 0.74 10.45 23.06
N PHE A 156 -0.50 10.56 23.51
CA PHE A 156 -1.65 9.84 23.00
C PHE A 156 -2.63 10.69 22.15
N ILE A 157 -2.63 12.02 22.25
CA ILE A 157 -3.80 12.84 21.82
C ILE A 157 -3.57 13.62 20.51
N ILE A 158 -2.33 13.96 20.15
CA ILE A 158 -2.10 14.93 19.05
C ILE A 158 -2.47 14.38 17.65
N LEU A 159 -2.61 13.05 17.47
CA LEU A 159 -2.90 12.46 16.16
C LEU A 159 -4.40 12.23 15.88
N GLN A 160 -5.25 12.25 16.91
CA GLN A 160 -6.70 12.01 16.79
C GLN A 160 -7.45 13.19 16.14
N SER A 161 -6.99 14.44 16.35
CA SER A 161 -7.60 15.64 15.74
C SER A 161 -7.40 15.73 14.22
N SER A 162 -6.63 14.81 13.64
CA SER A 162 -6.32 14.74 12.21
C SER A 162 -7.21 13.79 11.42
N GLY A 163 -8.10 13.03 12.08
CA GLY A 163 -8.91 11.98 11.46
C GLY A 163 -8.18 10.65 11.25
N PHE A 164 -7.07 10.40 11.96
CA PHE A 164 -6.27 9.18 11.81
C PHE A 164 -5.95 8.56 13.18
N ILE A 165 -6.30 7.28 13.35
CA ILE A 165 -6.00 6.52 14.57
C ILE A 165 -4.58 5.97 14.42
N GLY A 166 -3.63 6.61 15.09
CA GLY A 166 -2.27 6.10 15.24
C GLY A 166 -1.92 5.88 16.70
N SER A 167 -1.44 4.69 17.03
CA SER A 167 -0.88 4.38 18.34
C SER A 167 0.64 4.51 18.26
N VAL A 168 1.21 5.32 19.17
CA VAL A 168 2.66 5.42 19.37
C VAL A 168 3.00 4.48 20.53
N HIS A 169 3.79 3.44 20.26
CA HIS A 169 4.50 2.67 21.28
C HIS A 169 5.95 3.12 21.30
#